data_AF-A0A515A6C2-F1
#
_entry.id   AF-A0A515A6C2-F1
#
_cell.length_a   1.000
_cell.length_b   1.000
_cell.length_c   1.000
_cell.angle_alpha   90.00
_cell.angle_beta   90.00
_cell.angle_gamma   90.00
#
_symmetry.space_group_name_H-M   'P 1'
#
loop_
_entity.id
_entity.type
_entity.pdbx_description
1 polymer ?
#
loop_
_entity_poly.entity_id
_entity_poly.type
_entity_poly.pdbx_seq_one_letter_code
_entity_poly.pdbx_strand_id
1 'polypeptide(L)'
;MSKYLGLGLAFALMITLAIGLGALMQVLHGGASLINWSVYAASLYGNTLLGLLTFMLLGFFIHTMVNNKFAGHALMVLFFVVLGVLSYLGWEHRLLVFDSASLGTYSDMNGFGHYVAPFSWTTLYWSAFGALLFAGAVVLSVRGSEELLKLRLQIGRHQLTRPVLTFGLAMLIVFISSGSYIYYNTNVLNQYRNSKADEAQQADYEKTLKRFASLPQPRITAITVNVDLFPETRDFTATGWYILKNKTTQPIRYIHLQSYPNDDIQVKQLKLSVPSQLDNL
;
A
#
# COMPACT_ATOMS: atom_id res chain seq x y z
N MET A 1 3.76 24.19 -19.16
CA MET A 1 4.62 24.28 -17.96
C MET A 1 4.05 25.20 -16.89
N SER A 2 3.75 26.48 -17.13
CA SER A 2 3.23 27.40 -16.09
C SER A 2 1.95 26.91 -15.39
N LYS A 3 0.98 26.36 -16.14
CA LYS A 3 -0.25 25.78 -15.59
C LYS A 3 -0.01 24.57 -14.67
N TYR A 4 1.03 23.77 -14.96
CA TYR A 4 1.39 22.58 -14.16
C TYR A 4 2.01 23.00 -12.82
N LEU A 5 2.97 23.92 -12.87
CA LEU A 5 3.58 24.48 -11.66
C LEU A 5 2.53 25.19 -10.80
N GLY A 6 1.62 25.95 -11.41
CA GLY A 6 0.53 26.61 -10.69
C GLY A 6 -0.38 25.64 -9.96
N LEU A 7 -0.81 24.56 -10.61
CA LEU A 7 -1.67 23.56 -9.97
C LEU A 7 -0.92 22.75 -8.90
N GLY A 8 0.34 22.39 -9.14
CA GLY A 8 1.17 21.71 -8.15
C GLY A 8 1.39 22.56 -6.89
N LEU A 9 1.64 23.86 -7.07
CA LEU A 9 1.73 24.82 -5.96
C LEU A 9 0.39 24.97 -5.23
N ALA A 10 -0.74 24.95 -5.95
CA ALA A 10 -2.06 25.00 -5.33
C ALA A 10 -2.32 23.77 -4.44
N PHE A 11 -1.93 22.56 -4.88
CA PHE A 11 -2.01 21.36 -4.03
C PHE A 11 -1.10 21.45 -2.81
N ALA A 12 0.15 21.91 -2.98
CA ALA A 12 1.05 22.11 -1.86
C ALA A 12 0.49 23.12 -0.85
N LEU A 13 -0.05 24.25 -1.32
CA LEU A 13 -0.68 25.27 -0.48
C LEU A 13 -1.89 24.70 0.29
N MET A 14 -2.77 23.96 -0.40
CA MET A 14 -3.93 23.34 0.23
C MET A 14 -3.51 22.36 1.34
N ILE A 15 -2.45 21.58 1.10
CA ILE A 15 -1.87 20.69 2.12
C ILE A 15 -1.30 21.48 3.29
N THR A 16 -0.55 22.55 3.05
CA THR A 16 -0.04 23.43 4.12
C THR A 16 -1.16 23.96 5.00
N LEU A 17 -2.26 24.43 4.37
CA LEU A 17 -3.43 24.93 5.08
C LEU A 17 -4.11 23.82 5.89
N ALA A 18 -4.25 22.62 5.32
CA ALA A 18 -4.82 21.47 6.01
C ALA A 18 -3.97 21.06 7.23
N ILE A 19 -2.63 21.05 7.10
CA ILE A 19 -1.71 20.81 8.22
C ILE A 19 -1.90 21.87 9.30
N GLY A 20 -1.93 23.15 8.92
CA GLY A 20 -2.10 24.27 9.85
C GLY A 20 -3.41 24.17 10.62
N LEU A 21 -4.53 23.89 9.94
CA LEU A 21 -5.83 23.69 10.57
C LEU A 21 -5.85 22.45 11.48
N GLY A 22 -5.28 21.33 11.04
CA GLY A 22 -5.18 20.12 11.86
C GLY A 22 -4.37 20.33 13.14
N ALA A 23 -3.20 20.97 13.01
CA ALA A 23 -2.36 21.32 14.15
C ALA A 23 -3.07 22.31 15.10
N LEU A 24 -3.76 23.33 14.56
CA LEU A 24 -4.56 24.25 15.37
C LEU A 24 -5.64 23.50 16.15
N MET A 25 -6.38 22.60 15.51
CA MET A 25 -7.41 21.80 16.18
C MET A 25 -6.83 20.92 17.28
N GLN A 26 -5.65 20.32 17.08
CA GLN A 26 -4.98 19.55 18.14
C GLN A 26 -4.58 20.42 19.33
N VAL A 27 -4.06 21.63 19.09
CA VAL A 27 -3.76 22.58 20.17
C VAL A 27 -5.03 22.95 20.93
N LEU A 28 -6.12 23.28 20.23
CA LEU A 28 -7.40 23.65 20.85
C LEU A 28 -8.00 22.54 21.72
N HIS A 29 -7.74 21.27 21.39
CA HIS A 29 -8.17 20.11 22.19
C HIS A 29 -7.13 19.69 23.26
N GLY A 30 -6.09 20.48 23.49
CA GLY A 30 -5.07 20.21 24.52
C GLY A 30 -3.99 19.20 24.11
N GLY A 31 -3.97 18.76 22.85
CA GLY A 31 -3.03 17.77 22.31
C GLY A 31 -1.76 18.37 21.70
N ALA A 32 -1.31 19.55 22.14
CA ALA A 32 -0.16 20.23 21.53
C ALA A 32 1.14 19.40 21.56
N SER A 33 1.34 18.57 22.58
CA SER A 33 2.49 17.67 22.71
C SER A 33 2.45 16.47 21.76
N LEU A 34 1.30 16.18 21.15
CA LEU A 34 1.11 15.07 20.21
C LEU A 34 1.44 15.49 18.76
N ILE A 35 1.74 16.77 18.52
CA ILE A 35 2.04 17.25 17.17
C ILE A 35 3.39 16.71 16.71
N ASN A 36 3.35 15.89 15.66
CA ASN A 36 4.54 15.38 15.01
C ASN A 36 4.66 15.90 13.56
N TRP A 37 5.46 16.95 13.39
CA TRP A 37 5.64 17.63 12.10
C TRP A 37 6.25 16.73 11.02
N SER A 38 7.14 15.81 11.39
CA SER A 38 7.75 14.91 10.41
C SER A 38 6.74 13.91 9.86
N VAL A 39 5.81 13.45 10.69
CA VAL A 39 4.70 12.57 10.29
C VAL A 39 3.75 13.29 9.35
N TYR A 40 3.41 14.56 9.63
CA TYR A 40 2.60 15.37 8.71
C TYR A 40 3.30 15.59 7.39
N ALA A 41 4.59 15.89 7.40
CA ALA A 41 5.34 16.08 6.18
C ALA A 41 5.40 14.79 5.34
N ALA A 42 5.73 13.66 5.96
CA ALA A 42 5.82 12.37 5.28
C ALA A 42 4.45 11.91 4.74
N SER A 43 3.39 12.01 5.52
CA SER A 43 2.05 11.57 5.10
C SER A 43 1.42 12.50 4.06
N LEU A 44 1.52 13.82 4.24
CA LEU A 44 0.79 14.75 3.38
C LEU A 44 1.63 15.23 2.21
N TYR A 45 2.91 15.55 2.37
CA TYR A 45 3.78 15.86 1.23
C TYR A 45 4.36 14.63 0.57
N GLY A 46 4.77 13.62 1.34
CA GLY A 46 5.28 12.37 0.77
C GLY A 46 4.17 11.58 0.11
N ASN A 47 3.20 11.08 0.87
CA ASN A 47 2.16 10.21 0.32
C ASN A 47 1.12 10.98 -0.50
N THR A 48 0.49 12.02 0.09
CA THR A 48 -0.68 12.67 -0.55
C THR A 48 -0.29 13.55 -1.74
N LEU A 49 0.68 14.45 -1.60
CA LEU A 49 1.08 15.35 -2.68
C LEU A 49 1.66 14.58 -3.88
N LEU A 50 2.52 13.58 -3.66
CA LEU A 50 3.07 12.78 -4.76
C LEU A 50 1.96 12.04 -5.52
N GLY A 51 0.98 11.48 -4.82
CA GLY A 51 -0.19 10.88 -5.47
C GLY A 51 -0.99 11.91 -6.29
N LEU A 52 -1.28 13.08 -5.73
CA LEU A 52 -1.97 14.17 -6.43
C LEU A 52 -1.21 14.64 -7.68
N LEU A 53 0.13 14.70 -7.63
CA LEU A 53 0.96 15.04 -8.79
C LEU A 53 0.90 13.92 -9.85
N THR A 54 0.90 12.65 -9.45
CA THR A 54 0.76 11.51 -10.37
C THR A 54 -0.60 11.53 -11.08
N PHE A 55 -1.70 11.74 -10.34
CA PHE A 55 -3.04 11.92 -10.92
C PHE A 55 -3.16 13.17 -11.79
N MET A 56 -2.46 14.24 -11.44
CA MET A 56 -2.39 15.44 -12.27
C MET A 56 -1.79 15.12 -13.65
N LEU A 57 -0.68 14.38 -13.71
CA LEU A 57 -0.05 13.97 -14.96
C LEU A 57 -0.99 13.13 -15.84
N LEU A 58 -1.70 12.17 -15.25
CA LEU A 58 -2.73 11.39 -15.92
C LEU A 58 -3.87 12.28 -16.45
N GLY A 59 -4.39 13.17 -15.60
CA GLY A 59 -5.46 14.08 -15.96
C GLY A 59 -5.10 14.97 -17.15
N PHE A 60 -3.87 15.49 -17.18
CA PHE A 60 -3.37 16.27 -18.31
C PHE A 60 -3.30 15.46 -19.60
N PHE A 61 -2.81 14.22 -19.52
CA PHE A 61 -2.76 13.33 -20.67
C PHE A 61 -4.17 13.09 -21.24
N ILE A 62 -5.13 12.72 -20.39
CA ILE A 62 -6.52 12.47 -20.80
C ILE A 62 -7.14 13.72 -21.44
N HIS A 63 -7.00 14.89 -20.81
CA HIS A 63 -7.56 16.13 -21.34
C HIS A 63 -6.92 16.54 -22.67
N THR A 64 -5.64 16.25 -22.85
CA THR A 64 -4.91 16.52 -24.10
C THR A 64 -5.34 15.57 -25.22
N MET A 65 -5.59 14.30 -24.89
CA MET A 65 -6.09 13.31 -25.87
C MET A 65 -7.47 13.70 -26.39
N VAL A 66 -8.36 14.08 -25.47
CA VAL A 66 -9.78 14.27 -25.76
C VAL A 66 -10.08 15.67 -26.27
N ASN A 67 -9.25 16.66 -25.92
CA ASN A 67 -9.39 18.05 -26.33
C ASN A 67 -10.77 18.67 -26.04
N ASN A 68 -11.50 18.14 -25.06
CA ASN A 68 -12.77 18.67 -24.58
C ASN A 68 -12.78 18.60 -23.05
N LYS A 69 -13.06 19.74 -22.40
CA LYS A 69 -13.03 19.86 -20.94
C LYS A 69 -13.97 18.85 -20.27
N PHE A 70 -15.24 18.82 -20.70
CA PHE A 70 -16.26 17.98 -20.06
C PHE A 70 -16.00 16.50 -20.30
N ALA A 71 -15.63 16.12 -21.52
CA ALA A 71 -15.29 14.73 -21.82
C ALA A 71 -14.01 14.28 -21.08
N GLY A 72 -13.03 15.17 -20.89
CA GLY A 72 -11.86 14.89 -20.05
C GLY A 72 -12.23 14.64 -18.58
N HIS A 73 -13.14 15.43 -18.01
CA HIS A 73 -13.67 15.19 -16.65
C HIS A 73 -14.45 13.87 -16.59
N ALA A 74 -15.32 13.60 -17.56
CA ALA A 74 -16.09 12.37 -17.63
C ALA A 74 -15.19 11.13 -17.69
N LEU A 75 -14.10 11.19 -18.47
CA LEU A 75 -13.12 10.10 -18.55
C LEU A 75 -12.30 9.94 -17.27
N MET A 76 -11.96 11.03 -16.58
CA MET A 76 -11.34 10.92 -15.24
C MET A 76 -12.27 10.24 -14.24
N VAL A 77 -13.55 10.62 -14.23
CA VAL A 77 -14.55 9.97 -13.37
C VAL A 77 -14.69 8.49 -13.74
N LEU A 78 -14.82 8.18 -15.04
CA LEU A 78 -14.87 6.80 -15.51
C LEU A 78 -13.64 6.00 -15.10
N PHE A 79 -12.45 6.61 -15.17
CA PHE A 79 -11.20 5.99 -14.73
C PHE A 79 -11.25 5.61 -13.25
N PHE A 80 -11.71 6.50 -12.37
CA PHE A 80 -11.89 6.17 -10.94
C PHE A 80 -12.94 5.07 -10.72
N VAL A 81 -14.04 5.09 -11.46
CA VAL A 81 -15.07 4.03 -11.40
C VAL A 81 -14.46 2.68 -11.82
N VAL A 82 -13.69 2.63 -12.91
CA VAL A 82 -13.04 1.41 -13.38
C VAL A 82 -12.03 0.90 -12.35
N LEU A 83 -11.21 1.78 -11.75
CA LEU A 83 -10.30 1.37 -10.67
C LEU A 83 -11.06 0.74 -9.49
N GLY A 84 -12.19 1.35 -9.09
CA GLY A 84 -13.05 0.81 -8.04
C GLY A 84 -13.70 -0.52 -8.41
N VAL A 85 -14.07 -0.76 -9.67
CA VAL A 85 -14.64 -2.04 -10.11
C VAL A 85 -13.58 -3.14 -10.21
N LEU A 86 -12.38 -2.80 -10.68
CA LEU A 86 -11.28 -3.75 -10.81
C LEU A 86 -10.87 -4.35 -9.46
N SER A 87 -10.89 -3.58 -8.38
CA SER A 87 -10.61 -4.11 -7.05
C SER A 87 -11.61 -5.21 -6.65
N TYR A 88 -12.92 -5.02 -6.88
CA TYR A 88 -13.93 -6.08 -6.63
C TYR A 88 -13.75 -7.34 -7.49
N LEU A 89 -13.17 -7.20 -8.68
CA LEU A 89 -12.85 -8.35 -9.54
C LEU A 89 -11.63 -9.13 -9.05
N GLY A 90 -10.89 -8.62 -8.06
CA GLY A 90 -9.67 -9.21 -7.51
C GLY A 90 -8.39 -8.72 -8.20
N TRP A 91 -8.48 -7.62 -8.96
CA TRP A 91 -7.33 -6.96 -9.60
C TRP A 91 -6.77 -5.91 -8.66
N GLU A 92 -6.03 -6.38 -7.67
CA GLU A 92 -5.55 -5.56 -6.54
C GLU A 92 -4.02 -5.43 -6.55
N HIS A 93 -3.35 -6.00 -7.55
CA HIS A 93 -1.90 -5.99 -7.60
C HIS A 93 -1.39 -4.55 -7.72
N ARG A 94 -0.37 -4.21 -6.92
CA ARG A 94 0.19 -2.85 -6.81
C ARG A 94 0.74 -2.30 -8.13
N LEU A 95 1.17 -3.19 -9.04
CA LEU A 95 1.60 -2.83 -10.40
C LEU A 95 0.46 -2.54 -11.38
N LEU A 96 -0.77 -2.96 -11.06
CA LEU A 96 -1.96 -2.79 -11.92
C LEU A 96 -2.83 -1.62 -11.48
N VAL A 97 -2.98 -1.43 -10.16
CA VAL A 97 -3.79 -0.35 -9.60
C VAL A 97 -2.97 0.95 -9.62
N PHE A 98 -3.41 1.90 -10.44
CA PHE A 98 -2.74 3.20 -10.62
C PHE A 98 -2.60 3.95 -9.30
N ASP A 99 -1.40 4.46 -9.03
CA ASP A 99 -1.03 5.18 -7.79
C ASP A 99 -1.38 4.40 -6.50
N SER A 100 -1.22 3.07 -6.52
CA SER A 100 -1.46 2.22 -5.35
C SER A 100 -0.34 2.26 -4.29
N ALA A 101 0.53 3.26 -4.33
CA ALA A 101 1.51 3.47 -3.27
C ALA A 101 0.79 3.87 -1.98
N SER A 102 1.26 3.35 -0.85
CA SER A 102 0.74 3.75 0.46
C SER A 102 1.84 3.70 1.49
N LEU A 103 2.02 4.80 2.21
CA LEU A 103 2.96 4.89 3.33
C LEU A 103 2.44 4.17 4.59
N GLY A 104 1.25 3.57 4.54
CA GLY A 104 0.68 2.76 5.61
C GLY A 104 0.36 3.56 6.87
N THR A 105 0.24 2.85 7.98
CA THR A 105 -0.05 3.44 9.30
C THR A 105 1.23 3.76 10.04
N TYR A 106 1.32 4.97 10.56
CA TYR A 106 2.38 5.37 11.49
C TYR A 106 2.12 4.80 12.89
N SER A 107 3.18 4.38 13.58
CA SER A 107 3.17 4.02 15.00
C SER A 107 4.32 4.70 15.73
N ASP A 108 4.11 5.15 16.96
CA ASP A 108 5.20 5.71 17.78
C ASP A 108 6.32 4.69 18.07
N MET A 109 6.04 3.39 17.93
CA MET A 109 7.02 2.33 18.20
C MET A 109 7.93 2.00 17.00
N ASN A 110 7.45 2.14 15.76
CA ASN A 110 8.19 1.72 14.55
C ASN A 110 8.16 2.77 13.43
N GLY A 111 7.60 3.95 13.68
CA GLY A 111 7.29 4.94 12.66
C GLY A 111 6.44 4.34 11.53
N PHE A 112 6.82 4.63 10.29
CA PHE A 112 6.27 3.97 9.10
C PHE A 112 6.92 2.60 8.81
N GLY A 113 8.06 2.29 9.45
CA GLY A 113 8.76 1.03 9.38
C GLY A 113 8.83 0.40 7.99
N HIS A 114 8.28 -0.80 7.88
CA HIS A 114 8.31 -1.62 6.67
C HIS A 114 7.50 -1.08 5.48
N TYR A 115 6.68 -0.03 5.66
CA TYR A 115 5.92 0.57 4.57
C TYR A 115 6.75 1.49 3.67
N VAL A 116 7.85 2.06 4.19
CA VAL A 116 8.62 3.09 3.49
C VAL A 116 9.23 2.59 2.18
N ALA A 117 9.83 1.39 2.18
CA ALA A 117 10.46 0.83 0.99
C ALA A 117 9.43 0.46 -0.10
N PRO A 118 8.36 -0.31 0.18
CA PRO A 118 7.30 -0.57 -0.80
C PRO A 118 6.65 0.71 -1.32
N PHE A 119 6.39 1.69 -0.45
CA PHE A 119 5.89 3.01 -0.82
C PHE A 119 6.83 3.68 -1.83
N SER A 120 8.11 3.82 -1.50
CA SER A 120 9.08 4.56 -2.31
C SER A 120 9.22 3.98 -3.72
N TRP A 121 9.35 2.65 -3.83
CA TRP A 121 9.47 1.98 -5.12
C TRP A 121 8.19 2.08 -5.95
N THR A 122 7.02 1.94 -5.32
CA THR A 122 5.73 2.03 -6.01
C THR A 122 5.43 3.45 -6.47
N THR A 123 5.73 4.45 -5.63
CA THR A 123 5.62 5.86 -5.99
C THR A 123 6.56 6.19 -7.14
N LEU A 124 7.81 5.69 -7.12
CA LEU A 124 8.76 5.86 -8.22
C LEU A 124 8.24 5.24 -9.53
N TYR A 125 7.70 4.02 -9.45
CA TYR A 125 7.10 3.32 -10.59
C TYR A 125 5.95 4.12 -11.22
N TRP A 126 4.94 4.52 -10.42
CA TRP A 126 3.80 5.25 -10.95
C TRP A 126 4.13 6.69 -11.35
N SER A 127 5.06 7.36 -10.64
CA SER A 127 5.55 8.68 -11.05
C SER A 127 6.29 8.63 -12.38
N ALA A 128 7.12 7.59 -12.62
CA ALA A 128 7.79 7.39 -13.89
C ALA A 128 6.77 7.13 -15.03
N PHE A 129 5.73 6.35 -14.75
CA PHE A 129 4.63 6.15 -15.70
C PHE A 129 3.87 7.45 -15.98
N GLY A 130 3.53 8.22 -14.95
CA GLY A 130 2.91 9.54 -15.10
C GLY A 130 3.77 10.50 -15.93
N ALA A 131 5.09 10.48 -15.72
CA ALA A 131 6.04 11.27 -16.50
C ALA A 131 6.07 10.84 -17.99
N LEU A 132 5.97 9.54 -18.28
CA LEU A 132 5.82 9.04 -19.66
C LEU A 132 4.51 9.53 -20.29
N LEU A 133 3.39 9.46 -19.56
CA LEU A 133 2.11 10.00 -20.03
C LEU A 133 2.21 11.50 -20.32
N PHE A 134 2.90 12.24 -19.47
CA PHE A 134 3.11 13.67 -19.67
C PHE A 134 4.00 13.97 -20.88
N ALA A 135 5.08 13.23 -21.09
CA ALA A 135 5.89 13.34 -22.31
C ALA A 135 5.03 13.07 -23.56
N GLY A 136 4.19 12.03 -23.52
CA GLY A 136 3.21 11.75 -24.57
C GLY A 136 2.21 12.88 -24.78
N ALA A 137 1.69 13.47 -23.69
CA ALA A 137 0.80 14.62 -23.75
C ALA A 137 1.46 15.84 -24.41
N VAL A 138 2.73 16.13 -24.08
CA VAL A 138 3.49 17.22 -24.71
C VAL A 138 3.62 16.99 -26.22
N VAL A 139 4.01 15.78 -26.64
CA VAL A 139 4.17 15.43 -28.05
C VAL A 139 2.85 15.54 -28.83
N LEU A 140 1.75 15.14 -28.21
CA LEU A 140 0.42 15.13 -28.81
C LEU A 140 -0.37 16.44 -28.61
N SER A 141 0.20 17.40 -27.87
CA SER A 141 -0.44 18.70 -27.67
C SER A 141 -0.45 19.47 -28.98
N VAL A 142 -1.66 19.82 -29.44
CA VAL A 142 -1.85 20.56 -30.69
C VAL A 142 -1.92 22.05 -30.40
N ARG A 143 -1.27 22.87 -31.23
CA ARG A 143 -1.59 24.29 -31.36
C ARG A 143 -2.52 24.48 -32.55
N GLY A 144 -3.84 24.39 -32.33
CA GLY A 144 -4.86 24.58 -33.38
C GLY A 144 -5.95 23.50 -33.39
N SER A 145 -7.05 23.78 -34.10
CA SER A 145 -8.26 22.95 -34.19
C SER A 145 -8.10 21.77 -35.15
N GLU A 146 -7.06 20.96 -34.99
CA GLU A 146 -6.91 19.74 -35.78
C GLU A 146 -7.57 18.55 -35.05
N GLU A 147 -8.71 18.14 -35.58
CA GLU A 147 -9.61 17.10 -35.05
C GLU A 147 -9.03 15.68 -35.20
N LEU A 148 -8.13 15.43 -36.16
CA LEU A 148 -7.68 14.06 -36.48
C LEU A 148 -6.42 13.65 -35.71
N LEU A 149 -6.54 12.64 -34.84
CA LEU A 149 -5.46 12.08 -34.03
C LEU A 149 -4.23 11.61 -34.85
N LYS A 150 -4.44 11.19 -36.10
CA LYS A 150 -3.35 10.85 -37.04
C LYS A 150 -2.50 12.06 -37.45
N LEU A 151 -3.13 13.21 -37.70
CA LEU A 151 -2.43 14.46 -38.00
C LEU A 151 -1.68 14.96 -36.78
N ARG A 152 -2.25 14.79 -35.58
CA ARG A 152 -1.56 15.10 -34.30
C ARG A 152 -0.30 14.27 -34.11
N LEU A 153 -0.30 12.99 -34.48
CA LEU A 153 0.91 12.16 -34.43
C LEU A 153 1.96 12.60 -35.46
N GLN A 154 1.53 12.98 -36.68
CA GLN A 154 2.45 13.46 -37.72
C GLN A 154 3.09 14.79 -37.35
N ILE A 155 2.32 15.75 -36.84
CA ILE A 155 2.82 17.05 -36.36
C ILE A 155 3.61 16.88 -35.07
N GLY A 156 3.17 16.01 -34.17
CA GLY A 156 3.84 15.68 -32.92
C GLY A 156 5.24 15.12 -33.11
N ARG A 157 5.54 14.48 -34.26
CA ARG A 157 6.92 14.10 -34.61
C ARG A 157 7.87 15.30 -34.66
N HIS A 158 7.40 16.49 -35.01
CA HIS A 158 8.22 17.70 -34.96
C HIS A 158 8.44 18.22 -33.54
N GLN A 159 7.60 17.79 -32.58
CA GLN A 159 7.76 18.07 -31.15
C GLN A 159 8.63 17.05 -30.41
N LEU A 160 8.99 15.93 -31.05
CA LEU A 160 10.00 14.98 -30.57
C LEU A 160 11.40 15.58 -30.68
N THR A 161 11.68 16.52 -29.79
CA THR A 161 13.02 17.07 -29.60
C THR A 161 13.89 16.05 -28.87
N ARG A 162 15.22 16.13 -29.05
CA ARG A 162 16.17 15.28 -28.33
C ARG A 162 15.93 15.25 -26.81
N PRO A 163 15.67 16.38 -26.12
CA PRO A 163 15.39 16.37 -24.69
C PRO A 163 14.14 15.57 -24.30
N VAL A 164 13.06 15.65 -25.09
CA VAL A 164 11.83 14.90 -24.81
C VAL A 164 12.06 13.40 -25.00
N LEU A 165 12.82 13.02 -26.03
CA LEU A 165 13.15 11.62 -26.29
C LEU A 165 14.06 11.04 -25.20
N THR A 166 15.12 11.75 -24.80
CA THR A 166 16.02 11.30 -23.74
C THR A 166 15.31 11.22 -22.39
N PHE A 167 14.44 12.18 -22.08
CA PHE A 167 13.61 12.15 -20.88
C PHE A 167 12.65 10.96 -20.90
N GLY A 168 11.92 10.75 -22.00
CA GLY A 168 11.01 9.61 -22.14
C GLY A 168 11.73 8.27 -22.02
N LEU A 169 12.89 8.11 -22.65
CA LEU A 169 13.69 6.89 -22.53
C LEU A 169 14.20 6.66 -21.10
N ALA A 170 14.68 7.70 -20.43
CA ALA A 170 15.10 7.62 -19.03
C ALA A 170 13.95 7.19 -18.11
N MET A 171 12.77 7.80 -18.25
CA MET A 171 11.59 7.43 -17.48
C MET A 171 11.10 6.02 -17.79
N LEU A 172 11.23 5.56 -19.03
CA LEU A 172 10.92 4.18 -19.41
C LEU A 172 11.83 3.17 -18.71
N ILE A 173 13.14 3.46 -18.64
CA ILE A 173 14.10 2.62 -17.91
C ILE A 173 13.75 2.58 -16.42
N VAL A 174 13.44 3.72 -15.80
CA VAL A 174 13.00 3.79 -14.39
C VAL A 174 11.71 2.99 -14.18
N PHE A 175 10.72 3.12 -15.07
CA PHE A 175 9.45 2.40 -14.98
C PHE A 175 9.65 0.88 -15.05
N ILE A 176 10.42 0.39 -16.02
CA ILE A 176 10.67 -1.06 -16.19
C ILE A 176 11.49 -1.61 -15.02
N SER A 177 12.56 -0.92 -14.61
CA SER A 177 13.42 -1.37 -13.51
C SER A 177 12.69 -1.40 -12.17
N SER A 178 11.98 -0.33 -11.80
CA SER A 178 11.18 -0.30 -10.57
C SER A 178 10.04 -1.32 -10.59
N GLY A 179 9.34 -1.48 -11.72
CA GLY A 179 8.30 -2.49 -11.89
C GLY A 179 8.82 -3.92 -11.73
N SER A 180 9.99 -4.21 -12.31
CA SER A 180 10.67 -5.50 -12.17
C SER A 180 11.07 -5.78 -10.73
N TYR A 181 11.60 -4.78 -10.02
CA TYR A 181 11.96 -4.91 -8.61
C TYR A 181 10.74 -5.16 -7.73
N ILE A 182 9.63 -4.44 -7.95
CA ILE A 182 8.38 -4.65 -7.23
C ILE A 182 7.87 -6.07 -7.47
N TYR A 183 7.77 -6.50 -8.74
CA TYR A 183 7.30 -7.85 -9.08
C TYR A 183 8.15 -8.94 -8.44
N TYR A 184 9.48 -8.80 -8.48
CA TYR A 184 10.38 -9.74 -7.83
C TYR A 184 10.11 -9.83 -6.32
N ASN A 185 9.93 -8.69 -5.65
CA ASN A 185 9.62 -8.69 -4.22
C ASN A 185 8.22 -9.24 -3.92
N THR A 186 7.20 -8.90 -4.71
CA THR A 186 5.80 -9.26 -4.39
C THR A 186 5.39 -10.65 -4.85
N ASN A 187 6.02 -11.20 -5.88
CA ASN A 187 5.60 -12.46 -6.51
C ASN A 187 6.67 -13.57 -6.48
N VAL A 188 7.95 -13.22 -6.35
CA VAL A 188 9.04 -14.22 -6.32
C VAL A 188 9.55 -14.43 -4.90
N LEU A 189 9.92 -13.36 -4.20
CA LEU A 189 10.34 -13.44 -2.80
C LEU A 189 9.15 -13.65 -1.85
N ASN A 190 8.01 -13.03 -2.17
CA ASN A 190 6.76 -13.19 -1.42
C ASN A 190 5.70 -13.83 -2.31
N GLN A 191 4.69 -14.41 -1.69
CA GLN A 191 3.53 -14.95 -2.38
C GLN A 191 2.46 -13.88 -2.51
N TYR A 192 2.25 -13.37 -3.73
CA TYR A 192 1.14 -12.46 -4.00
C TYR A 192 -0.19 -13.20 -3.82
N ARG A 193 -1.07 -12.58 -3.04
CA ARG A 193 -2.44 -13.05 -2.81
C ARG A 193 -3.39 -11.86 -2.89
N ASN A 194 -4.54 -12.08 -3.51
CA ASN A 194 -5.61 -11.09 -3.58
C ASN A 194 -6.68 -11.39 -2.53
N SER A 195 -7.59 -10.45 -2.33
CA SER A 195 -8.71 -10.56 -1.39
C SER A 195 -9.46 -11.89 -1.48
N LYS A 196 -9.76 -12.36 -2.69
CA LYS A 196 -10.47 -13.65 -2.91
C LYS A 196 -9.65 -14.86 -2.48
N ALA A 197 -8.34 -14.86 -2.72
CA ALA A 197 -7.46 -15.92 -2.25
C ALA A 197 -7.35 -15.92 -0.72
N ASP A 198 -7.35 -14.75 -0.10
CA ASP A 198 -7.34 -14.59 1.36
C ASP A 198 -8.64 -15.06 1.99
N GLU A 199 -9.78 -14.69 1.40
CA GLU A 199 -11.09 -15.12 1.84
C GLU A 199 -11.27 -16.63 1.69
N ALA A 200 -10.78 -17.20 0.59
CA ALA A 200 -10.76 -18.66 0.38
C ALA A 200 -9.89 -19.37 1.44
N GLN A 201 -8.69 -18.87 1.73
CA GLN A 201 -7.85 -19.44 2.77
C GLN A 201 -8.51 -19.34 4.15
N GLN A 202 -9.15 -18.22 4.46
CA GLN A 202 -9.86 -18.04 5.73
C GLN A 202 -11.05 -19.01 5.84
N ALA A 203 -11.80 -19.21 4.75
CA ALA A 203 -12.89 -20.17 4.69
C ALA A 203 -12.39 -21.62 4.85
N ASP A 204 -11.28 -21.98 4.22
CA ASP A 204 -10.70 -23.32 4.33
C ASP A 204 -10.11 -23.57 5.72
N TYR A 205 -9.50 -22.54 6.32
CA TYR A 205 -9.09 -22.54 7.72
C TYR A 205 -10.29 -22.80 8.63
N GLU A 206 -11.41 -22.07 8.45
CA GLU A 206 -12.61 -22.28 9.25
C GLU A 206 -13.16 -23.70 9.06
N LYS A 207 -13.38 -24.16 7.82
CA LYS A 207 -13.89 -25.50 7.53
C LYS A 207 -13.02 -26.60 8.14
N THR A 208 -11.69 -26.43 8.08
CA THR A 208 -10.74 -27.43 8.58
C THR A 208 -10.77 -27.49 10.10
N LEU A 209 -10.74 -26.33 10.78
CA LEU A 209 -10.57 -26.26 12.22
C LEU A 209 -11.86 -26.21 13.04
N LYS A 210 -13.01 -25.89 12.42
CA LYS A 210 -14.32 -25.80 13.10
C LYS A 210 -14.70 -27.08 13.84
N ARG A 211 -14.24 -28.24 13.36
CA ARG A 211 -14.42 -29.54 14.03
C ARG A 211 -13.82 -29.59 15.44
N PHE A 212 -12.76 -28.81 15.71
CA PHE A 212 -12.07 -28.79 17.00
C PHE A 212 -12.67 -27.75 17.96
N ALA A 213 -13.55 -26.86 17.49
CA ALA A 213 -14.09 -25.76 18.29
C ALA A 213 -14.95 -26.21 19.49
N SER A 214 -15.60 -27.37 19.39
CA SER A 214 -16.44 -27.94 20.45
C SER A 214 -15.69 -28.89 21.38
N LEU A 215 -14.41 -29.19 21.12
CA LEU A 215 -13.65 -30.10 21.96
C LEU A 215 -13.38 -29.47 23.34
N PRO A 216 -13.46 -30.27 24.43
CA PRO A 216 -13.13 -29.78 25.76
C PRO A 216 -11.64 -29.40 25.83
N GLN A 217 -11.37 -28.09 25.92
CA GLN A 217 -10.03 -27.52 26.11
C GLN A 217 -9.92 -26.86 27.50
N PRO A 218 -8.73 -26.87 28.12
CA PRO A 218 -8.54 -26.18 29.39
C PRO A 218 -8.62 -24.67 29.17
N ARG A 219 -9.15 -23.93 30.15
CA ARG A 219 -9.21 -22.46 30.07
C ARG A 219 -7.95 -21.85 30.66
N ILE A 220 -7.43 -20.84 29.98
CA ILE A 220 -6.36 -19.98 30.51
C ILE A 220 -6.96 -19.12 31.63
N THR A 221 -6.42 -19.22 32.85
CA THR A 221 -6.88 -18.43 34.01
C THR A 221 -5.89 -17.36 34.44
N ALA A 222 -4.62 -17.49 34.06
CA ALA A 222 -3.61 -16.47 34.26
C ALA A 222 -2.56 -16.56 33.16
N ILE A 223 -1.97 -15.41 32.84
CA ILE A 223 -0.96 -15.24 31.79
C ILE A 223 0.13 -14.35 32.37
N THR A 224 1.38 -14.75 32.21
CA THR A 224 2.53 -13.87 32.43
C THR A 224 3.50 -14.09 31.29
N VAL A 225 3.71 -13.03 30.49
CA VAL A 225 4.60 -13.07 29.33
C VAL A 225 5.47 -11.82 29.37
N ASN A 226 6.78 -12.04 29.32
CA ASN A 226 7.78 -11.01 29.08
C ASN A 226 8.07 -11.00 27.58
N VAL A 227 7.94 -9.84 26.95
CA VAL A 227 8.16 -9.65 25.52
C VAL A 227 9.24 -8.59 25.32
N ASP A 228 10.34 -9.01 24.72
CA ASP A 228 11.39 -8.14 24.23
C ASP A 228 11.12 -7.83 22.76
N LEU A 229 10.84 -6.56 22.45
CA LEU A 229 10.52 -6.10 21.09
C LEU A 229 11.75 -5.48 20.43
N PHE A 230 12.00 -5.83 19.16
CA PHE A 230 13.06 -5.27 18.32
C PHE A 230 12.45 -4.67 17.04
N PRO A 231 11.88 -3.44 17.10
CA PRO A 231 11.13 -2.85 15.99
C PRO A 231 11.92 -2.72 14.69
N GLU A 232 13.19 -2.33 14.78
CA GLU A 232 14.08 -2.08 13.63
C GLU A 232 14.34 -3.34 12.80
N THR A 233 14.50 -4.49 13.46
CA THR A 233 14.68 -5.79 12.80
C THR A 233 13.37 -6.54 12.60
N ARG A 234 12.24 -5.94 13.02
CA ARG A 234 10.90 -6.56 13.01
C ARG A 234 10.86 -7.90 13.75
N ASP A 235 11.60 -8.01 14.84
CA ASP A 235 11.76 -9.25 15.61
C ASP A 235 11.24 -9.06 17.04
N PHE A 236 10.94 -10.17 17.71
CA PHE A 236 10.60 -10.17 19.13
C PHE A 236 10.99 -11.50 19.79
N THR A 237 11.32 -11.44 21.07
CA THR A 237 11.44 -12.64 21.92
C THR A 237 10.38 -12.60 22.99
N ALA A 238 9.61 -13.67 23.12
CA ALA A 238 8.60 -13.81 24.17
C ALA A 238 8.92 -15.01 25.06
N THR A 239 8.90 -14.80 26.37
CA THR A 239 9.05 -15.87 27.38
C THR A 239 7.96 -15.72 28.43
N GLY A 240 7.35 -16.82 28.84
CA GLY A 240 6.22 -16.72 29.75
C GLY A 240 5.60 -18.07 30.10
N TRP A 241 4.54 -18.00 30.88
CA TRP A 241 3.76 -19.16 31.27
C TRP A 241 2.27 -18.84 31.32
N TYR A 242 1.49 -19.90 31.12
CA TYR A 242 0.04 -19.90 31.22
C TYR A 242 -0.39 -20.81 32.36
N ILE A 243 -1.36 -20.38 33.17
CA ILE A 243 -2.09 -21.30 34.06
C ILE A 243 -3.32 -21.80 33.32
N LEU A 244 -3.35 -23.10 33.07
CA LEU A 244 -4.44 -23.81 32.42
C LEU A 244 -5.29 -24.52 33.47
N LYS A 245 -6.60 -24.32 33.45
CA LYS A 245 -7.56 -25.00 34.33
C LYS A 245 -8.59 -25.77 33.52
N ASN A 246 -8.70 -27.07 33.76
CA ASN A 246 -9.83 -27.85 33.26
C ASN A 246 -11.11 -27.40 34.00
N LYS A 247 -12.04 -26.79 33.26
CA LYS A 247 -13.36 -26.39 33.78
C LYS A 247 -14.48 -27.32 33.30
N THR A 248 -14.14 -28.42 32.66
CA THR A 248 -15.09 -29.44 32.19
C THR A 248 -15.17 -30.58 33.21
N THR A 249 -16.21 -31.39 33.09
CA THR A 249 -16.39 -32.58 33.94
C THR A 249 -15.62 -33.80 33.41
N GLN A 250 -15.04 -33.72 32.20
CA GLN A 250 -14.32 -34.82 31.57
C GLN A 250 -12.79 -34.62 31.66
N PRO A 251 -12.00 -35.70 31.75
CA PRO A 251 -10.55 -35.58 31.69
C PRO A 251 -10.10 -35.17 30.28
N ILE A 252 -9.25 -34.15 30.20
CA ILE A 252 -8.67 -33.67 28.93
C ILE A 252 -7.37 -34.44 28.68
N ARG A 253 -7.31 -35.17 27.57
CA ARG A 253 -6.13 -35.96 27.17
C ARG A 253 -5.23 -35.24 26.15
N TYR A 254 -5.81 -34.36 25.33
CA TYR A 254 -5.11 -33.63 24.28
C TYR A 254 -5.36 -32.13 24.42
N ILE A 255 -4.28 -31.35 24.38
CA ILE A 255 -4.34 -29.90 24.30
C ILE A 255 -3.97 -29.52 22.87
N HIS A 256 -4.91 -28.89 22.15
CA HIS A 256 -4.63 -28.45 20.79
C HIS A 256 -4.01 -27.06 20.86
N LEU A 257 -2.76 -26.96 20.38
CA LEU A 257 -2.05 -25.71 20.25
C LEU A 257 -2.11 -25.28 18.79
N GLN A 258 -2.70 -24.11 18.57
CA GLN A 258 -2.63 -23.50 17.24
C GLN A 258 -1.23 -22.92 17.06
N SER A 259 -0.42 -23.55 16.21
CA SER A 259 0.76 -22.89 15.69
C SER A 259 0.31 -21.76 14.77
N TYR A 260 0.97 -20.60 14.85
CA TYR A 260 0.72 -19.56 13.86
C TYR A 260 1.07 -20.11 12.48
N PRO A 261 0.26 -19.83 11.44
CA PRO A 261 0.45 -20.39 10.10
C PRO A 261 1.63 -19.78 9.34
N ASN A 262 2.47 -18.98 9.99
CA ASN A 262 3.59 -18.31 9.35
C ASN A 262 4.90 -18.88 9.92
N ASP A 263 5.78 -19.36 9.03
CA ASP A 263 7.05 -20.02 9.36
C ASP A 263 8.07 -19.10 10.06
N ASP A 264 7.75 -17.81 10.17
CA ASP A 264 8.61 -16.78 10.77
C ASP A 264 8.71 -16.88 12.31
N ILE A 265 7.83 -17.63 12.98
CA ILE A 265 7.84 -17.79 14.45
C ILE A 265 8.47 -19.12 14.84
N GLN A 266 9.62 -19.06 15.52
CA GLN A 266 10.31 -20.24 16.03
C GLN A 266 10.04 -20.47 17.51
N VAL A 267 9.39 -21.58 17.84
CA VAL A 267 9.17 -22.01 19.23
C VAL A 267 10.45 -22.67 19.77
N LYS A 268 11.22 -21.94 20.58
CA LYS A 268 12.47 -22.45 21.17
C LYS A 268 12.21 -23.51 22.26
N GLN A 269 11.20 -23.28 23.09
CA GLN A 269 10.87 -24.19 24.18
C GLN A 269 9.38 -24.12 24.51
N LEU A 270 8.76 -25.28 24.62
CA LEU A 270 7.38 -25.45 25.07
C LEU A 270 7.33 -26.66 26.00
N LYS A 271 6.85 -26.47 27.23
CA LYS A 271 6.77 -27.54 28.22
C LYS A 271 5.52 -27.36 29.07
N LEU A 272 4.80 -28.46 29.29
CA LEU A 272 3.74 -28.51 30.30
C LEU A 272 4.34 -28.91 31.66
N SER A 273 3.71 -28.42 32.73
CA SER A 273 4.09 -28.79 34.10
C SER A 273 3.84 -30.27 34.41
N VAL A 274 3.03 -30.94 33.59
CA VAL A 274 2.75 -32.38 33.65
C VAL A 274 3.51 -33.13 32.55
N PRO A 275 3.84 -34.43 32.76
CA PRO A 275 4.42 -35.27 31.71
C PRO A 275 3.55 -35.21 30.45
N SER A 276 4.17 -34.85 29.34
CA SER A 276 3.50 -34.64 28.06
C SER A 276 4.45 -34.94 26.90
N GLN A 277 3.89 -35.30 25.76
CA GLN A 277 4.58 -35.47 24.50
C GLN A 277 3.95 -34.52 23.48
N LEU A 278 4.79 -33.87 22.68
CA LEU A 278 4.34 -33.00 21.60
C LEU A 278 4.20 -33.85 20.34
N ASP A 279 2.97 -34.09 19.92
CA ASP A 279 2.69 -34.75 18.65
C ASP A 279 2.63 -33.69 17.54
N ASN A 280 3.55 -33.79 16.58
CA ASN A 280 3.47 -32.98 15.35
C ASN A 280 2.50 -33.68 14.39
N LEU A 281 1.38 -33.02 14.08
CA LEU A 281 0.42 -33.44 13.04
C LEU A 281 0.70 -32.70 11.73
#